data_AF-A0A966UQI7-F1
#
_entry.id   AF-A0A966UQI7-F1
#
_cell.length_a   1.000
_cell.length_b   1.000
_cell.length_c   1.000
_cell.angle_alpha   90.00
_cell.angle_beta   90.00
_cell.angle_gamma   90.00
#
_symmetry.space_group_name_H-M   'P 1'
#
loop_
_entity.id
_entity.type
_entity.pdbx_description
1 polymer ?
#
loop_
_entity_poly.entity_id
_entity_poly.type
_entity_poly.pdbx_seq_one_letter_code
_entity_poly.pdbx_strand_id
1 'polypeptide(L)'
;MAYEYKQGFFKPKHPEKYKGDANNIVYRSGWEKRVMDWCDTNKNVVSWSSEEVIIPYISPIDNRPHRYFVDFYVQAKDNNGNLQTYLLEVKPKAQTIEPKPQSRKTKKY
;
A
#
# COMPACT_ATOMS: atom_id res chain seq x y z
N MET A 1 -20.02 -1.54 20.55
CA MET A 1 -20.08 -2.08 19.19
C MET A 1 -18.66 -2.13 18.65
N ALA A 2 -18.12 -3.32 18.36
CA ALA A 2 -16.85 -3.42 17.66
C ALA A 2 -17.08 -2.91 16.23
N TYR A 3 -16.37 -1.87 15.81
CA TYR A 3 -16.44 -1.40 14.42
C TYR A 3 -16.02 -2.55 13.51
N GLU A 4 -16.89 -2.95 12.59
CA GLU A 4 -16.59 -3.98 11.61
C GLU A 4 -15.45 -3.50 10.71
N TYR A 5 -14.32 -4.20 10.75
CA TYR A 5 -13.17 -3.89 9.90
C TYR A 5 -13.57 -4.06 8.43
N LYS A 6 -13.49 -2.98 7.65
CA LYS A 6 -13.80 -3.00 6.21
C LYS A 6 -12.68 -3.70 5.45
N GLN A 7 -12.86 -4.98 5.17
CA GLN A 7 -12.00 -5.80 4.31
C GLN A 7 -12.86 -6.54 3.27
N GLY A 8 -12.28 -7.05 2.19
CA GLY A 8 -13.00 -7.81 1.17
C GLY A 8 -12.36 -7.75 -0.21
N PHE A 9 -13.14 -8.11 -1.22
CA PHE A 9 -12.70 -8.12 -2.62
C PHE A 9 -13.05 -6.82 -3.33
N PHE A 10 -12.08 -6.27 -4.04
CA PHE A 10 -12.24 -5.13 -4.91
C PHE A 10 -12.55 -5.60 -6.33
N LYS A 11 -13.62 -5.05 -6.93
CA LYS A 11 -13.96 -5.29 -8.34
C LYS A 11 -13.61 -4.02 -9.13
N PRO A 12 -12.54 -4.03 -9.94
CA PRO A 12 -12.13 -2.86 -10.70
C PRO A 12 -13.15 -2.56 -11.81
N LYS A 13 -13.41 -1.28 -12.06
CA LYS A 13 -14.16 -0.83 -13.25
C LYS A 13 -13.28 -0.80 -14.48
N HIS A 14 -11.98 -0.63 -14.28
CA HIS A 14 -10.95 -0.58 -15.31
C HIS A 14 -9.92 -1.69 -15.08
N PRO A 15 -10.31 -2.98 -15.23
CA PRO A 15 -9.42 -4.12 -14.99
C PRO A 15 -8.13 -4.06 -15.83
N GLU A 16 -8.16 -3.43 -17.01
CA GLU A 16 -7.00 -3.21 -17.88
C GLU A 16 -5.88 -2.40 -17.23
N LYS A 17 -6.19 -1.62 -16.19
CA LYS A 17 -5.21 -0.84 -15.43
C LYS A 17 -4.52 -1.67 -14.34
N TYR A 18 -5.07 -2.81 -13.95
CA TYR A 18 -4.53 -3.61 -12.87
C TYR A 18 -3.42 -4.55 -13.36
N LYS A 19 -2.25 -4.47 -12.74
CA LYS A 19 -1.07 -5.31 -13.02
C LYS A 19 -1.06 -6.53 -12.09
N GLY A 20 -1.92 -7.49 -12.37
CA GLY A 20 -2.06 -8.74 -11.60
C GLY A 20 -3.33 -9.48 -11.99
N ASP A 21 -3.83 -10.36 -11.13
CA ASP A 21 -5.15 -10.97 -11.31
C ASP A 21 -6.26 -9.99 -10.90
N ALA A 22 -6.85 -9.32 -11.89
CA ALA A 22 -7.93 -8.35 -11.68
C ALA A 22 -9.23 -8.98 -11.12
N ASN A 23 -9.36 -10.30 -11.13
CA ASN A 23 -10.51 -11.00 -10.52
C ASN A 23 -10.31 -11.26 -9.02
N ASN A 24 -9.09 -11.07 -8.51
CA ASN A 24 -8.72 -11.45 -7.15
C ASN A 24 -7.96 -10.32 -6.43
N ILE A 25 -8.51 -9.10 -6.49
CA ILE A 25 -7.95 -7.95 -5.77
C ILE A 25 -8.56 -7.91 -4.37
N VAL A 26 -7.73 -7.91 -3.33
CA VAL A 26 -8.17 -7.93 -1.92
C VAL A 26 -7.76 -6.64 -1.23
N TYR A 27 -8.72 -5.94 -0.60
CA TYR A 27 -8.41 -4.87 0.34
C TYR A 27 -8.52 -5.37 1.77
N ARG A 28 -7.52 -5.07 2.58
CA ARG A 28 -7.43 -5.41 4.01
C ARG A 28 -7.93 -4.28 4.91
N SER A 29 -8.14 -3.09 4.34
CA SER A 29 -8.72 -1.95 5.04
C SER A 29 -9.61 -1.08 4.16
N GLY A 30 -10.52 -0.32 4.79
CA GLY A 30 -11.32 0.67 4.08
C GLY A 30 -10.50 1.83 3.49
N TRP A 31 -9.26 2.02 3.97
CA TRP A 31 -8.32 3.00 3.42
C TRP A 31 -7.71 2.50 2.11
N GLU A 32 -7.26 1.24 2.09
CA GLU A 32 -6.81 0.58 0.87
C GLU A 32 -7.90 0.57 -0.19
N LYS A 33 -9.15 0.24 0.18
CA LYS A 33 -10.27 0.30 -0.78
C LYS A 33 -10.39 1.68 -1.45
N ARG A 34 -10.22 2.77 -0.69
CA ARG A 34 -10.25 4.13 -1.25
C ARG A 34 -9.08 4.41 -2.19
N VAL A 35 -7.89 3.90 -1.87
CA VAL A 35 -6.72 3.99 -2.76
C VAL A 35 -6.96 3.20 -4.05
N MET A 36 -7.51 2.00 -3.96
CA MET A 36 -7.90 1.19 -5.11
C MET A 36 -8.94 1.91 -5.98
N ASP A 37 -10.01 2.44 -5.38
CA ASP A 37 -11.04 3.22 -6.08
C ASP A 37 -10.41 4.42 -6.82
N TRP A 38 -9.45 5.12 -6.19
CA TRP A 38 -8.72 6.23 -6.84
C TRP A 38 -7.81 5.75 -7.98
N CYS A 39 -7.04 4.68 -7.77
CA CYS A 39 -6.16 4.12 -8.78
C CYS A 39 -6.94 3.64 -10.03
N ASP A 40 -8.07 2.99 -9.81
CA ASP A 40 -8.95 2.47 -10.85
C ASP A 40 -9.59 3.60 -11.67
N THR A 41 -10.15 4.62 -11.01
CA THR A 41 -10.95 5.67 -11.67
C THR A 41 -10.16 6.88 -12.16
N ASN A 42 -8.95 7.11 -11.65
CA ASN A 42 -8.14 8.27 -12.05
C ASN A 42 -7.54 8.09 -13.45
N LYS A 43 -7.86 9.00 -14.37
CA LYS A 43 -7.38 9.00 -15.77
C LYS A 43 -5.86 9.12 -15.89
N ASN A 44 -5.20 9.76 -14.93
CA ASN A 44 -3.75 9.94 -14.94
C ASN A 44 -3.02 8.66 -14.51
N VAL A 45 -3.69 7.75 -13.81
CA VAL A 45 -3.12 6.45 -13.46
C VAL A 45 -3.17 5.57 -14.70
N VAL A 46 -2.00 5.10 -15.12
CA VAL A 46 -1.83 4.23 -16.29
C VAL A 46 -1.90 2.77 -15.88
N SER A 47 -1.24 2.39 -14.78
CA SER A 47 -1.32 1.04 -14.24
C SER A 47 -1.07 1.01 -12.75
N TRP A 48 -1.60 0.01 -12.05
CA TRP A 48 -1.42 -0.15 -10.61
C TRP A 48 -1.54 -1.61 -10.19
N SER A 49 -0.96 -1.98 -9.04
CA SER A 49 -1.14 -3.30 -8.42
C SER A 49 -1.10 -3.20 -6.90
N SER A 50 -1.63 -4.22 -6.22
CA SER A 50 -1.69 -4.31 -4.75
C SER A 50 -0.93 -5.54 -4.28
N GLU A 51 0.00 -5.39 -3.33
CA GLU A 51 0.82 -6.47 -2.73
C GLU A 51 1.68 -7.33 -3.69
N GLU A 52 1.82 -6.95 -4.97
CA GLU A 52 2.60 -7.70 -5.97
C GLU A 52 4.11 -7.38 -5.95
N VAL A 53 4.48 -6.20 -5.44
CA VAL A 53 5.88 -5.74 -5.47
C VAL A 53 6.62 -6.12 -4.18
N ILE A 54 7.71 -6.87 -4.36
CA ILE A 54 8.57 -7.33 -3.28
C ILE A 54 9.89 -6.55 -3.27
N ILE A 55 10.24 -5.99 -2.12
CA ILE A 55 11.55 -5.41 -1.85
C ILE A 55 12.32 -6.36 -0.93
N PRO A 56 13.36 -7.05 -1.41
CA PRO A 56 14.21 -7.88 -0.56
C PRO A 56 15.08 -7.02 0.36
N TYR A 57 15.28 -7.43 1.60
CA TYR A 57 16.15 -6.76 2.57
C TYR A 57 16.80 -7.76 3.53
N ILE A 58 17.85 -7.36 4.24
CA ILE A 58 18.41 -8.13 5.35
C ILE A 58 17.81 -7.62 6.65
N SER A 59 17.16 -8.49 7.42
CA SER A 59 16.55 -8.13 8.70
C SER A 59 17.65 -7.86 9.74
N PRO A 60 17.62 -6.71 10.45
CA PRO A 60 18.63 -6.39 11.47
C PRO A 60 18.46 -7.20 12.76
N ILE A 61 17.33 -7.91 12.91
CA ILE A 61 17.01 -8.68 14.12
C ILE A 61 17.74 -10.02 14.12
N ASP A 62 17.83 -10.66 12.96
CA ASP A 62 18.35 -12.02 12.80
C ASP A 62 19.41 -12.15 11.69
N ASN A 63 19.71 -11.07 10.98
CA ASN A 63 20.69 -10.96 9.89
C ASN A 63 20.41 -11.92 8.71
N ARG A 64 19.13 -12.16 8.39
CA ARG A 64 18.69 -13.05 7.32
C ARG A 64 17.95 -12.31 6.19
N PRO A 65 17.91 -12.86 4.95
CA PRO A 65 17.13 -12.30 3.85
C PRO A 65 15.63 -12.40 4.10
N HIS A 66 14.95 -11.26 4.05
CA HIS A 66 13.51 -11.08 4.23
C HIS A 66 12.89 -10.38 3.03
N ARG A 67 11.56 -10.41 2.95
CA ARG A 67 10.78 -9.79 1.89
C ARG A 67 9.81 -8.78 2.48
N TYR A 68 9.85 -7.54 2.00
CA TYR A 68 8.84 -6.54 2.28
C TYR A 68 7.90 -6.43 1.09
N PHE A 69 6.61 -6.67 1.33
CA PHE A 69 5.55 -6.52 0.33
C PHE A 69 4.99 -5.11 0.46
N VAL A 70 5.09 -4.33 -0.60
CA VAL A 70 4.56 -2.95 -0.63
C VAL A 70 3.05 -3.01 -0.84
N ASP A 71 2.29 -2.17 -0.13
CA ASP A 71 0.83 -2.15 -0.27
C ASP A 71 0.40 -1.89 -1.72
N PHE A 72 0.93 -0.85 -2.38
CA PHE A 72 0.61 -0.54 -3.78
C PHE A 72 1.81 -0.14 -4.63
N TYR A 73 1.77 -0.55 -5.90
CA TYR A 73 2.56 0.00 -6.98
C TYR A 73 1.63 0.82 -7.89
N VAL A 74 2.01 2.03 -8.26
CA VAL A 74 1.22 2.91 -9.12
C VAL A 74 2.11 3.58 -10.16
N GLN A 75 1.76 3.44 -11.43
CA GLN A 75 2.31 4.25 -12.52
C GLN A 75 1.28 5.27 -12.97
N ALA A 76 1.65 6.54 -12.90
CA ALA A 76 0.77 7.66 -13.24
C ALA A 76 1.52 8.75 -14.02
N LYS A 77 0.79 9.51 -14.83
CA LYS A 77 1.32 10.68 -15.53
C LYS A 77 1.32 11.89 -14.60
N ASP A 78 2.43 12.62 -14.57
CA ASP A 78 2.51 13.92 -13.93
C ASP A 78 1.80 15.01 -14.75
N ASN A 79 1.78 16.24 -14.24
CA ASN A 79 1.15 17.38 -14.93
C ASN A 79 1.81 17.74 -16.26
N ASN A 80 3.05 17.32 -16.47
CA ASN A 80 3.80 17.51 -17.72
C ASN A 80 3.63 16.33 -18.68
N GLY A 81 2.87 15.31 -18.30
CA GLY A 81 2.63 14.10 -19.07
C GLY A 81 3.71 13.01 -18.92
N ASN A 82 4.73 13.22 -18.08
CA ASN A 82 5.77 12.21 -17.87
C ASN A 82 5.24 11.06 -17.00
N LEU A 83 5.64 9.84 -17.34
CA LEU A 83 5.28 8.67 -16.56
C LEU A 83 6.15 8.57 -15.31
N GLN A 84 5.52 8.58 -14.14
CA GLN A 84 6.16 8.39 -12.85
C GLN A 84 5.69 7.10 -12.21
N THR A 85 6.57 6.47 -11.43
CA THR A 85 6.29 5.24 -10.70
C THR A 85 6.36 5.51 -9.21
N TYR A 86 5.33 5.10 -8.48
CA TYR A 86 5.17 5.30 -7.05
C TYR A 86 4.97 3.95 -6.35
N LEU A 87 5.61 3.83 -5.19
CA LEU A 87 5.35 2.78 -4.21
C LEU A 87 4.62 3.45 -3.04
N LEU A 88 3.41 2.98 -2.72
CA LEU A 88 2.58 3.58 -1.69
C LEU A 88 2.38 2.59 -0.54
N GLU A 89 2.47 3.10 0.68
CA GLU A 89 2.15 2.38 1.92
C GLU A 89 0.98 3.10 2.60
N VAL A 90 -0.06 2.35 2.98
CA VAL A 90 -1.27 2.86 3.61
C VAL A 90 -1.20 2.60 5.11
N LYS A 91 -1.15 3.67 5.90
CA LYS A 91 -1.18 3.59 7.37
C LYS A 91 -2.15 4.61 7.97
N PRO A 92 -2.78 4.30 9.11
CA PRO A 92 -3.45 5.31 9.92
C PRO A 92 -2.47 6.43 10.29
N LYS A 93 -2.90 7.69 10.22
CA LYS A 93 -2.08 8.86 10.56
C LYS A 93 -1.40 8.76 11.93
N ALA A 94 -2.05 8.14 12.92
CA ALA A 94 -1.47 7.94 14.24
C ALA A 94 -0.18 7.08 14.23
N GLN A 95 -0.01 6.21 13.23
CA GLN A 95 1.16 5.34 13.06
C GLN A 95 2.27 5.96 12.22
N THR A 96 2.00 7.10 11.56
CA THR A 96 3.03 7.85 10.82
C THR A 96 3.77 8.85 11.70
N ILE A 97 3.33 9.01 12.95
CA ILE A 97 3.93 9.90 13.93
C ILE A 97 4.98 9.11 14.69
N GLU A 98 6.20 9.62 14.74
CA GLU A 98 7.27 9.02 15.52
C GLU A 98 6.85 8.87 16.99
N PRO A 99 7.08 7.71 17.62
CA PRO A 99 6.76 7.53 19.02
C PRO A 99 7.49 8.56 19.87
N LYS A 100 6.78 9.15 20.85
CA LYS A 100 7.40 10.12 21.76
C LYS A 100 8.52 9.41 22.55
N PRO A 101 9.76 9.92 22.53
CA PRO A 101 10.85 9.30 23.28
C PRO A 101 10.51 9.31 24.77
N GLN A 102 10.55 8.13 25.39
CA GLN A 102 10.41 8.02 26.84
C GLN A 102 11.68 8.56 27.52
N SER A 103 11.53 9.35 28.59
CA SER A 103 12.66 9.86 29.37
C SER A 103 13.51 8.75 30.00
N ARG A 104 12.92 7.57 30.22
CA ARG A 104 13.61 6.35 30.63
C ARG A 104 13.51 5.30 29.54
N LYS A 105 14.64 4.93 28.93
CA LYS A 105 14.72 3.77 28.04
C LYS A 105 14.36 2.50 28.82
N THR A 106 13.40 1.74 28.33
CA THR A 106 12.98 0.47 28.91
C THR A 106 13.20 -0.63 27.87
N LYS A 107 13.18 -1.92 28.21
CA LYS A 107 13.33 -2.96 27.16
C LYS A 107 12.27 -2.90 26.05
N LYS A 108 11.18 -2.13 26.24
CA LYS A 108 10.13 -1.88 25.26
C LYS A 108 10.38 -0.61 24.41
N TYR A 109 11.39 0.20 24.78
CA TYR A 109 11.81 1.48 24.18
C TYR A 109 13.31 1.76 24.36
#